data_AF-A0A7V9L574-F1
#
_entry.id   AF-A0A7V9L574-F1
#
_cell.length_a   1.000
_cell.length_b   1.000
_cell.length_c   1.000
_cell.angle_alpha   90.00
_cell.angle_beta   90.00
_cell.angle_gamma   90.00
#
_symmetry.space_group_name_H-M   'P 1'
#
loop_
_entity.id
_entity.type
_entity.pdbx_description
1 polymer ?
#
loop_
_entity_poly.entity_id
_entity_poly.type
_entity_poly.pdbx_seq_one_letter_code
_entity_poly.pdbx_strand_id
1 'polypeptide(L)'
;FPALRKFIKKEPRLITAAEYHQMAGRAGRPQFDDRGLAITLAPEDIVSDLKKELKDARKQGPDQETKIKKAVYNRARGDAQRKGEVIWTPEVHAELVKGEPAELRSKTKITAEQVLAIGLPDLAETTLGTEAEQRMAAAERSLPPSMRLDIVTVIDNLLLEDRLKKELHKTLAQLVANMRAVGVLDEHGKQIAGQMIRELMGMDGLFIYYVLFNHQLEYVELRALVEYLIDHDIIQRQIDRKDEDAKREWQRTWLREQRDAGAQVSWDDAMAAWEKANPRELTRVEIIHSELAAKIPHPELHGGKKAKNVWATLEDSGLGFLEFVEKHHLEHEEGNLFSYLVRVMNFARKLGEASKLTEFEDMAERVQRILASVDVRLVDDSKWA
;
A
#
# COMPACT_ATOMS: atom_id res chain seq x y z
N PHE A 1 -7.58 4.38 25.45
CA PHE A 1 -7.52 3.35 24.39
C PHE A 1 -8.69 2.40 24.54
N PRO A 2 -9.71 2.50 23.67
CA PRO A 2 -10.90 1.65 23.72
C PRO A 2 -10.62 0.20 23.31
N ALA A 3 -9.58 -0.03 22.48
CA ALA A 3 -9.14 -1.36 22.09
C ALA A 3 -7.61 -1.41 21.96
N LEU A 4 -7.03 -2.59 22.21
CA LEU A 4 -5.61 -2.89 21.96
C LEU A 4 -5.41 -3.77 20.71
N ARG A 5 -6.40 -3.78 19.81
CA ARG A 5 -6.35 -4.51 18.54
C ARG A 5 -6.52 -3.55 17.35
N LYS A 6 -5.93 -3.92 16.23
CA LYS A 6 -6.01 -3.23 14.94
C LYS A 6 -6.22 -4.27 13.84
N PHE A 7 -6.95 -3.90 12.79
CA PHE A 7 -7.08 -4.73 11.60
C PHE A 7 -6.02 -4.35 10.58
N ILE A 8 -5.19 -5.32 10.19
CA ILE A 8 -4.20 -5.17 9.13
C ILE A 8 -4.56 -6.19 8.05
N LYS A 9 -4.80 -5.74 6.81
CA LYS A 9 -5.20 -6.63 5.70
C LYS A 9 -6.40 -7.54 6.03
N LYS A 10 -7.39 -7.00 6.75
CA LYS A 10 -8.59 -7.71 7.24
C LYS A 10 -8.34 -8.74 8.35
N GLU A 11 -7.12 -8.89 8.84
CA GLU A 11 -6.81 -9.75 9.98
C GLU A 11 -6.68 -8.90 11.26
N PRO A 12 -7.41 -9.23 12.32
CA PRO A 12 -7.23 -8.58 13.62
C PRO A 12 -5.89 -9.00 14.21
N ARG A 13 -5.15 -8.02 14.70
CA ARG A 13 -3.88 -8.20 15.40
C ARG A 13 -3.84 -7.32 16.63
N LEU A 14 -3.16 -7.76 17.68
CA LEU A 14 -2.79 -6.84 18.76
C LEU A 14 -1.83 -5.77 18.24
N ILE A 15 -1.92 -4.58 18.81
CA ILE A 15 -0.94 -3.52 18.59
C ILE A 15 0.44 -3.95 19.13
N THR A 16 1.52 -3.40 18.58
CA THR A 16 2.85 -3.58 19.18
C THR A 16 3.08 -2.65 20.38
N ALA A 17 4.11 -2.95 21.17
CA ALA A 17 4.60 -2.03 22.20
C ALA A 17 4.95 -0.66 21.61
N ALA A 18 5.62 -0.60 20.45
CA ALA A 18 5.96 0.65 19.77
C ALA A 18 4.73 1.46 19.34
N GLU A 19 3.69 0.80 18.79
CA GLU A 19 2.41 1.45 18.45
C GLU A 19 1.74 1.99 19.72
N TYR A 20 1.73 1.21 20.81
CA TYR A 20 1.19 1.62 22.10
C TYR A 20 1.95 2.81 22.68
N HIS A 21 3.29 2.80 22.68
CA HIS A 21 4.13 3.90 23.14
C HIS A 21 3.95 5.15 22.29
N GLN A 22 3.82 5.02 20.97
CA GLN A 22 3.56 6.15 20.08
C GLN A 22 2.21 6.82 20.39
N MET A 23 1.19 6.03 20.67
CA MET A 23 -0.14 6.54 21.03
C MET A 23 -0.18 7.11 22.45
N ALA A 24 0.37 6.40 23.42
CA ALA A 24 0.41 6.79 24.83
C ALA A 24 1.35 7.97 25.10
N GLY A 25 2.44 8.09 24.35
CA GLY A 25 3.39 9.20 24.46
C GLY A 25 2.79 10.56 24.10
N ARG A 26 1.66 10.60 23.38
CA ARG A 26 0.92 11.83 23.08
C ARG A 26 0.05 12.34 24.24
N ALA A 27 -0.07 11.58 25.33
CA ALA A 27 -0.94 11.93 26.45
C ALA A 27 -0.42 13.09 27.32
N GLY A 28 0.86 13.45 27.20
CA GLY A 28 1.44 14.57 27.94
C GLY A 28 1.53 15.83 27.08
N ARG A 29 1.11 16.98 27.63
CA ARG A 29 1.33 18.29 27.01
C ARG A 29 2.56 18.94 27.64
N PRO A 30 3.64 19.14 26.88
CA PRO A 30 4.82 19.83 27.38
C PRO A 30 4.43 21.19 27.97
N GLN A 31 5.00 21.54 29.13
CA GLN A 31 4.79 22.82 29.84
C GLN A 31 3.44 23.00 30.57
N PHE A 32 2.44 22.14 30.33
CA PHE A 32 1.12 22.26 30.97
C PHE A 32 0.81 21.15 31.97
N ASP A 33 1.31 19.94 31.74
CA ASP A 33 1.02 18.77 32.56
C ASP A 33 2.28 18.24 33.25
N ASP A 34 2.22 17.93 34.55
CA ASP A 34 3.29 17.24 35.29
C ASP A 34 3.41 15.76 34.91
N ARG A 35 2.31 15.17 34.42
CA ARG A 35 2.20 13.77 33.99
C ARG A 35 1.14 13.62 32.91
N GLY A 36 1.45 12.84 31.87
CA GLY A 36 0.46 12.38 30.90
C GLY A 36 -0.28 11.14 31.42
N LEU A 37 -1.62 11.12 31.35
CA LEU A 37 -2.43 9.98 31.74
C LEU A 37 -2.94 9.24 30.51
N ALA A 38 -2.51 7.99 30.33
CA ALA A 38 -2.96 7.12 29.24
C ALA A 38 -3.75 5.94 29.82
N ILE A 39 -5.07 5.91 29.58
CA ILE A 39 -5.97 4.87 30.12
C ILE A 39 -6.30 3.85 29.02
N THR A 40 -6.18 2.56 29.32
CA THR A 40 -6.64 1.46 28.45
C THR A 40 -7.89 0.84 29.05
N LEU A 41 -8.90 0.60 28.22
CA LEU A 41 -10.13 -0.07 28.63
C LEU A 41 -9.97 -1.60 28.51
N ALA A 42 -10.53 -2.32 29.48
CA ALA A 42 -10.68 -3.77 29.40
C ALA A 42 -11.83 -4.13 28.46
N PRO A 43 -11.81 -5.29 27.78
CA PRO A 43 -12.91 -5.72 26.92
C PRO A 43 -14.21 -5.84 27.70
N GLU A 44 -15.28 -5.20 27.21
CA GLU A 44 -16.56 -5.10 27.92
C GLU A 44 -17.19 -6.46 28.21
N ASP A 45 -17.14 -7.37 27.23
CA ASP A 45 -17.66 -8.74 27.35
C ASP A 45 -17.01 -9.48 28.54
N ILE A 46 -15.68 -9.38 28.66
CA ILE A 46 -14.92 -10.00 29.75
C ILE A 46 -15.29 -9.37 31.09
N VAL A 47 -15.40 -8.04 31.15
CA VAL A 47 -15.75 -7.35 32.39
C VAL A 47 -17.16 -7.72 32.84
N SER A 48 -18.10 -7.88 31.91
CA SER A 48 -19.47 -8.33 32.19
C SER A 48 -19.49 -9.75 32.75
N ASP A 49 -18.81 -10.68 32.08
CA ASP A 49 -18.71 -12.08 32.51
C ASP A 49 -18.00 -12.23 33.86
N LEU A 50 -16.90 -11.51 34.06
CA LEU A 50 -16.18 -11.48 35.34
C LEU A 50 -17.07 -10.93 36.46
N LYS A 51 -17.83 -9.86 36.23
CA LYS A 51 -18.74 -9.32 37.25
C LYS A 51 -19.83 -10.32 37.62
N LYS A 52 -20.37 -11.05 36.63
CA LYS A 52 -21.38 -12.08 36.85
C LYS A 52 -20.82 -13.25 37.66
N GLU A 53 -19.73 -13.86 37.21
CA GLU A 53 -19.13 -15.01 37.89
C GLU A 53 -18.57 -14.65 39.27
N LEU A 54 -18.03 -13.44 39.46
CA LEU A 54 -17.56 -12.98 40.77
C LEU A 54 -18.72 -12.71 41.74
N LYS A 55 -19.87 -12.22 41.25
CA LYS A 55 -21.07 -12.05 42.07
C LYS A 55 -21.60 -13.40 42.54
N ASP A 56 -21.57 -14.41 41.68
CA ASP A 56 -21.99 -15.78 42.00
C ASP A 56 -21.02 -16.45 42.99
N ALA A 57 -19.72 -16.14 42.90
CA ALA A 57 -18.66 -16.69 43.75
C ALA A 57 -18.44 -15.98 45.09
N ARG A 58 -19.09 -14.84 45.36
CA ARG A 58 -19.07 -14.18 46.70
C ARG A 58 -19.55 -15.08 47.85
N LYS A 59 -20.09 -16.26 47.55
CA LYS A 59 -20.47 -17.30 48.50
C LYS A 59 -19.35 -18.31 48.85
N GLN A 60 -18.19 -18.28 48.17
CA GLN A 60 -17.17 -19.35 48.24
C GLN A 60 -15.71 -18.84 48.24
N GLY A 61 -15.36 -17.88 49.11
CA GLY A 61 -13.97 -17.61 49.53
C GLY A 61 -12.98 -17.03 48.49
N PRO A 62 -11.79 -16.56 48.95
CA PRO A 62 -10.85 -15.76 48.13
C PRO A 62 -10.01 -16.56 47.11
N ASP A 63 -9.76 -17.85 47.33
CA ASP A 63 -8.92 -18.68 46.44
C ASP A 63 -9.61 -19.06 45.11
N GLN A 64 -10.91 -18.80 44.98
CA GLN A 64 -11.66 -19.04 43.75
C GLN A 64 -11.58 -17.90 42.73
N GLU A 65 -11.28 -16.66 43.15
CA GLU A 65 -11.30 -15.49 42.26
C GLU A 65 -10.29 -15.62 41.11
N THR A 66 -9.07 -16.09 41.40
CA THR A 66 -8.03 -16.31 40.41
C THR A 66 -8.41 -17.41 39.42
N LYS A 67 -9.11 -18.45 39.88
CA LYS A 67 -9.60 -19.55 39.03
C LYS A 67 -10.72 -19.07 38.10
N ILE A 68 -11.65 -18.26 38.61
CA ILE A 68 -12.73 -17.64 37.84
C ILE A 68 -12.17 -16.72 36.76
N LYS A 69 -11.23 -15.84 37.12
CA LYS A 69 -10.55 -14.97 36.14
C LYS A 69 -9.94 -15.78 35.00
N LYS A 70 -9.16 -16.82 35.33
CA LYS A 70 -8.56 -17.71 34.31
C LYS A 70 -9.62 -18.39 33.45
N ALA A 71 -10.72 -18.86 34.03
CA ALA A 71 -11.79 -19.53 33.30
C ALA A 71 -12.49 -18.61 32.29
N VAL A 72 -12.84 -17.37 32.70
CA VAL A 72 -13.48 -16.39 31.82
C VAL A 72 -12.56 -15.99 30.67
N TYR A 73 -11.28 -15.68 30.95
CA TYR A 73 -10.32 -15.35 29.90
C TYR A 73 -10.09 -16.51 28.93
N ASN A 74 -10.07 -17.76 29.42
CA ASN A 74 -9.94 -18.93 28.55
C ASN A 74 -11.16 -19.12 27.64
N ARG A 75 -12.38 -18.93 28.17
CA ARG A 75 -13.62 -18.99 27.39
C ARG A 75 -13.64 -17.90 26.32
N ALA A 76 -13.36 -16.66 26.71
CA ALA A 76 -13.34 -15.52 25.81
C ALA A 76 -12.24 -15.66 24.73
N ARG A 77 -11.09 -16.25 25.07
CA ARG A 77 -10.04 -16.60 24.09
C ARG A 77 -10.52 -17.65 23.08
N GLY A 78 -11.21 -18.70 23.56
CA GLY A 78 -11.80 -19.71 22.67
C GLY A 78 -12.86 -19.12 21.73
N ASP A 79 -13.69 -18.21 22.24
CA ASP A 79 -14.72 -17.52 21.45
C ASP A 79 -14.11 -16.58 20.41
N ALA A 80 -13.10 -15.80 20.80
CA ALA A 80 -12.35 -14.95 19.89
C ALA A 80 -11.70 -15.78 18.79
N GLN A 81 -11.04 -16.90 19.14
CA GLN A 81 -10.42 -17.80 18.16
C GLN A 81 -11.44 -18.38 17.17
N ARG A 82 -12.64 -18.76 17.63
CA ARG A 82 -13.73 -19.24 16.75
C ARG A 82 -14.23 -18.16 15.79
N LYS A 83 -14.25 -16.89 16.23
CA LYS A 83 -14.65 -15.74 15.40
C LYS A 83 -13.51 -15.19 14.54
N GLY A 84 -12.29 -15.72 14.66
CA GLY A 84 -11.10 -15.15 14.03
C GLY A 84 -10.72 -13.77 14.59
N GLU A 85 -11.12 -13.46 15.81
CA GLU A 85 -10.82 -12.22 16.52
C GLU A 85 -9.64 -12.37 17.50
N VAL A 86 -9.12 -11.24 17.95
CA VAL A 86 -8.06 -11.20 18.98
C VAL A 86 -8.55 -10.47 20.22
N ILE A 87 -8.14 -10.99 21.37
CA ILE A 87 -8.45 -10.51 22.71
C ILE A 87 -7.16 -10.18 23.47
N TRP A 88 -7.22 -9.26 24.42
CA TRP A 88 -6.09 -8.90 25.28
C TRP A 88 -6.42 -9.14 26.75
N THR A 89 -5.39 -9.47 27.52
CA THR A 89 -5.46 -9.66 28.96
C THR A 89 -4.63 -8.59 29.67
N PRO A 90 -4.74 -8.45 31.01
CA PRO A 90 -3.88 -7.55 31.77
C PRO A 90 -2.39 -7.85 31.59
N GLU A 91 -2.02 -9.12 31.41
CA GLU A 91 -0.64 -9.54 31.14
C GLU A 91 -0.16 -9.00 29.79
N VAL A 92 -0.97 -9.14 28.73
CA VAL A 92 -0.68 -8.58 27.41
C VAL A 92 -0.53 -7.05 27.49
N HIS A 93 -1.41 -6.36 28.22
CA HIS A 93 -1.28 -4.91 28.42
C HIS A 93 0.02 -4.55 29.15
N ALA A 94 0.39 -5.30 30.19
CA ALA A 94 1.64 -5.10 30.91
C ALA A 94 2.87 -5.34 30.02
N GLU A 95 2.83 -6.33 29.13
CA GLU A 95 3.87 -6.57 28.12
C GLU A 95 3.95 -5.41 27.10
N LEU A 96 2.83 -4.84 26.67
CA LEU A 96 2.83 -3.68 25.77
C LEU A 96 3.41 -2.42 26.42
N VAL A 97 3.14 -2.23 27.72
CA VAL A 97 3.69 -1.10 28.48
C VAL A 97 5.21 -1.26 28.66
N LYS A 98 5.66 -2.46 29.04
CA LYS A 98 7.08 -2.77 29.34
C LYS A 98 7.91 -3.14 28.12
N GLY A 99 7.29 -3.40 26.98
CA GLY A 99 7.98 -3.90 25.79
C GLY A 99 9.02 -2.93 25.27
N GLU A 100 10.08 -3.45 24.67
CA GLU A 100 11.15 -2.62 24.10
C GLU A 100 10.65 -1.87 22.84
N PRO A 101 11.23 -0.70 22.52
CA PRO A 101 11.01 -0.02 21.26
C PRO A 101 11.29 -0.92 20.05
N ALA A 102 10.56 -0.71 18.96
CA ALA A 102 10.76 -1.50 17.74
C ALA A 102 12.16 -1.26 17.16
N GLU A 103 12.87 -2.34 16.84
CA GLU A 103 14.15 -2.28 16.13
C GLU A 103 14.02 -1.56 14.79
N LEU A 104 14.99 -0.72 14.46
CA LEU A 104 15.08 -0.13 13.13
C LEU A 104 15.46 -1.22 12.12
N ARG A 105 14.49 -1.60 11.28
CA ARG A 105 14.72 -2.49 10.15
C ARG A 105 14.75 -1.69 8.88
N SER A 106 15.76 -1.95 8.05
CA SER A 106 15.81 -1.37 6.71
C SER A 106 14.59 -1.83 5.90
N LYS A 107 13.96 -0.87 5.24
CA LYS A 107 12.88 -1.10 4.27
C LYS A 107 13.32 -0.75 2.85
N THR A 108 14.64 -0.70 2.61
CA THR A 108 15.20 -0.37 1.30
C THR A 108 14.62 -1.32 0.26
N LYS A 109 13.98 -0.75 -0.74
CA LYS A 109 13.60 -1.41 -1.98
C LYS A 109 14.41 -0.76 -3.10
N ILE A 110 14.76 -1.54 -4.11
CA ILE A 110 15.41 -1.04 -5.31
C ILE A 110 14.34 -0.92 -6.38
N THR A 111 14.32 0.22 -7.06
CA THR A 111 13.37 0.50 -8.14
C THR A 111 14.12 0.91 -9.40
N ALA A 112 13.48 0.81 -10.57
CA ALA A 112 14.11 1.17 -11.84
C ALA A 112 14.61 2.63 -11.83
N GLU A 113 13.87 3.54 -11.21
CA GLU A 113 14.23 4.96 -11.10
C GLU A 113 15.52 5.14 -10.29
N GLN A 114 15.68 4.40 -9.19
CA GLN A 114 16.90 4.44 -8.38
C GLN A 114 18.11 3.85 -9.12
N VAL A 115 17.89 2.75 -9.86
CA VAL A 115 18.95 2.15 -10.70
C VAL A 115 19.45 3.16 -11.73
N LEU A 116 18.54 3.86 -12.40
CA LEU A 116 18.90 4.87 -13.41
C LEU A 116 19.48 6.16 -12.82
N ALA A 117 19.06 6.54 -11.60
CA ALA A 117 19.59 7.69 -10.90
C ALA A 117 21.02 7.47 -10.37
N ILE A 118 21.31 6.27 -9.87
CA ILE A 118 22.64 5.91 -9.35
C ILE A 118 23.57 5.48 -10.48
N GLY A 119 23.06 4.71 -11.45
CA GLY A 119 23.84 4.15 -12.55
C GLY A 119 24.17 2.67 -12.34
N LEU A 120 24.40 1.98 -13.46
CA LEU A 120 24.84 0.59 -13.52
C LEU A 120 26.34 0.55 -13.83
N PRO A 121 27.06 -0.48 -13.33
CA PRO A 121 28.37 -0.80 -13.86
C PRO A 121 28.23 -1.29 -15.32
N ASP A 122 29.34 -1.32 -16.07
CA ASP A 122 29.32 -1.90 -17.42
C ASP A 122 28.96 -3.38 -17.34
N LEU A 123 27.81 -3.71 -17.91
CA LEU A 123 27.24 -5.06 -17.89
C LEU A 123 27.89 -6.00 -18.90
N ALA A 124 28.72 -5.48 -19.82
CA ALA A 124 29.42 -6.26 -20.83
C ALA A 124 30.79 -6.78 -20.38
N GLU A 125 31.26 -6.48 -19.15
CA GLU A 125 32.55 -6.97 -18.64
C GLU A 125 32.53 -8.50 -18.37
N THR A 126 32.55 -9.27 -19.45
CA THR A 126 33.26 -10.54 -19.53
C THR A 126 34.56 -10.22 -20.26
N THR A 127 35.65 -10.07 -19.51
CA THR A 127 36.96 -9.60 -19.96
C THR A 127 37.44 -10.22 -21.28
N LEU A 128 37.37 -9.45 -22.36
CA LEU A 128 38.24 -9.52 -23.55
C LEU A 128 38.57 -8.10 -24.07
N GLY A 129 38.65 -7.11 -23.16
CA GLY A 129 39.12 -5.75 -23.48
C GLY A 129 40.64 -5.67 -23.65
N THR A 130 41.14 -4.63 -24.29
CA THR A 130 42.57 -4.34 -24.48
C THR A 130 43.31 -4.15 -23.14
N GLU A 131 44.64 -4.30 -23.12
CA GLU A 131 45.45 -4.09 -21.89
C GLU A 131 45.21 -2.72 -21.24
N ALA A 132 44.89 -1.70 -22.03
CA ALA A 132 44.60 -0.35 -21.52
C ALA A 132 43.27 -0.30 -20.76
N GLU A 133 42.21 -0.91 -21.31
CA GLU A 133 40.90 -1.00 -20.68
C GLU A 133 40.95 -1.84 -19.40
N GLN A 134 41.71 -2.94 -19.42
CA GLN A 134 41.93 -3.77 -18.22
C GLN A 134 42.68 -3.01 -17.11
N ARG A 135 43.67 -2.18 -17.46
CA ARG A 135 44.38 -1.33 -16.49
C ARG A 135 43.50 -0.21 -15.94
N MET A 136 42.66 0.38 -16.78
CA MET A 136 41.70 1.40 -16.34
C MET A 136 40.64 0.80 -15.40
N ALA A 137 40.04 -0.34 -15.76
CA ALA A 137 39.10 -1.06 -14.90
C ALA A 137 39.75 -1.50 -13.58
N ALA A 138 41.03 -1.93 -13.59
CA ALA A 138 41.78 -2.25 -12.38
C ALA A 138 42.09 -1.01 -11.51
N ALA A 139 42.42 0.12 -12.13
CA ALA A 139 42.66 1.38 -11.43
C ALA A 139 41.36 1.94 -10.84
N GLU A 140 40.26 1.92 -11.59
CA GLU A 140 38.93 2.23 -11.10
C GLU A 140 38.58 1.29 -9.94
N ARG A 141 38.80 -0.03 -10.10
CA ARG A 141 38.65 -1.03 -9.03
C ARG A 141 39.51 -0.83 -7.78
N SER A 142 40.49 0.07 -7.82
CA SER A 142 41.30 0.45 -6.66
C SER A 142 40.78 1.68 -5.91
N LEU A 143 39.86 2.46 -6.50
CA LEU A 143 39.31 3.67 -5.90
C LEU A 143 38.41 3.35 -4.69
N PRO A 144 38.27 4.22 -3.68
CA PRO A 144 37.30 4.03 -2.61
C PRO A 144 35.87 3.81 -3.15
N PRO A 145 35.00 3.00 -2.51
CA PRO A 145 33.61 2.78 -2.96
C PRO A 145 32.80 4.08 -3.15
N SER A 146 33.12 5.13 -2.40
CA SER A 146 32.51 6.46 -2.54
C SER A 146 32.83 7.16 -3.87
N MET A 147 33.84 6.70 -4.61
CA MET A 147 34.23 7.23 -5.92
C MET A 147 33.81 6.33 -7.08
N ARG A 148 33.19 5.17 -6.79
CA ARG A 148 32.62 4.22 -7.75
C ARG A 148 31.16 3.95 -7.41
N LEU A 149 30.37 5.00 -7.44
CA LEU A 149 28.95 4.93 -7.08
C LEU A 149 28.16 4.35 -8.27
N ASP A 150 28.11 3.02 -8.31
CA ASP A 150 27.13 2.26 -9.07
C ASP A 150 26.19 1.51 -8.12
N ILE A 151 25.02 1.11 -8.61
CA ILE A 151 24.00 0.46 -7.78
C ILE A 151 24.45 -0.87 -7.18
N VAL A 152 25.34 -1.64 -7.84
CA VAL A 152 25.89 -2.90 -7.31
C VAL A 152 26.76 -2.60 -6.10
N THR A 153 27.66 -1.63 -6.24
CA THR A 153 28.52 -1.15 -5.14
C THR A 153 27.68 -0.62 -3.97
N VAL A 154 26.58 0.08 -4.24
CA VAL A 154 25.65 0.53 -3.18
C VAL A 154 25.05 -0.66 -2.43
N ILE A 155 24.51 -1.67 -3.13
CA ILE A 155 23.88 -2.85 -2.50
C ILE A 155 24.88 -3.58 -1.60
N ASP A 156 26.11 -3.78 -2.08
CA ASP A 156 27.15 -4.52 -1.36
C ASP A 156 27.54 -3.83 -0.04
N ASN A 157 27.44 -2.50 0.01
CA ASN A 157 27.78 -1.70 1.17
C ASN A 157 26.58 -1.35 2.08
N LEU A 158 25.37 -1.81 1.75
CA LEU A 158 24.22 -1.67 2.66
C LEU A 158 24.45 -2.47 3.94
N LEU A 159 24.03 -1.90 5.08
CA LEU A 159 24.05 -2.57 6.40
C LEU A 159 22.88 -3.58 6.51
N LEU A 160 22.90 -4.58 5.62
CA LEU A 160 21.91 -5.63 5.49
C LEU A 160 22.56 -7.00 5.65
N GLU A 161 21.76 -8.00 6.04
CA GLU A 161 22.16 -9.40 6.01
C GLU A 161 22.47 -9.84 4.56
N ASP A 162 23.42 -10.77 4.40
CA ASP A 162 23.84 -11.28 3.08
C ASP A 162 22.67 -11.86 2.28
N ARG A 163 21.70 -12.48 2.96
CA ARG A 163 20.47 -12.98 2.32
C ARG A 163 19.70 -11.84 1.66
N LEU A 164 19.52 -10.72 2.35
CA LEU A 164 18.79 -9.56 1.83
C LEU A 164 19.56 -8.90 0.69
N LYS A 165 20.90 -8.79 0.79
CA LYS A 165 21.74 -8.30 -0.31
C LYS A 165 21.59 -9.16 -1.58
N LYS A 166 21.54 -10.49 -1.43
CA LYS A 166 21.30 -11.40 -2.56
C LYS A 166 19.92 -11.19 -3.21
N GLU A 167 18.87 -11.00 -2.41
CA GLU A 167 17.53 -10.68 -2.94
C GLU A 167 17.51 -9.32 -3.66
N LEU A 168 18.25 -8.33 -3.15
CA LEU A 168 18.40 -7.03 -3.82
C LEU A 168 19.15 -7.14 -5.15
N HIS A 169 20.23 -7.91 -5.22
CA HIS A 169 20.95 -8.19 -6.47
C HIS A 169 20.08 -8.96 -7.48
N LYS A 170 19.27 -9.91 -7.01
CA LYS A 170 18.29 -10.60 -7.86
C LYS A 170 17.28 -9.60 -8.42
N THR A 171 16.70 -8.76 -7.57
CA THR A 171 15.74 -7.73 -7.99
C THR A 171 16.38 -6.75 -8.98
N LEU A 172 17.64 -6.34 -8.74
CA LEU A 172 18.40 -5.51 -9.65
C LEU A 172 18.54 -6.15 -11.03
N ALA A 173 18.94 -7.42 -11.11
CA ALA A 173 19.06 -8.14 -12.37
C ALA A 173 17.71 -8.21 -13.13
N GLN A 174 16.61 -8.43 -12.40
CA GLN A 174 15.27 -8.44 -12.98
C GLN A 174 14.86 -7.07 -13.53
N LEU A 175 15.14 -5.98 -12.79
CA LEU A 175 14.88 -4.60 -13.23
C LEU A 175 15.69 -4.25 -14.48
N VAL A 176 16.97 -4.63 -14.52
CA VAL A 176 17.85 -4.43 -15.69
C VAL A 176 17.29 -5.16 -16.91
N ALA A 177 16.86 -6.42 -16.74
CA ALA A 177 16.27 -7.19 -17.83
C ALA A 177 14.97 -6.56 -18.36
N ASN A 178 14.09 -6.07 -17.48
CA ASN A 178 12.88 -5.35 -17.87
C ASN A 178 13.22 -4.05 -18.63
N MET A 179 14.16 -3.25 -18.12
CA MET A 179 14.57 -2.00 -18.77
C MET A 179 15.19 -2.23 -20.16
N ARG A 180 15.98 -3.31 -20.33
CA ARG A 180 16.49 -3.73 -21.65
C ARG A 180 15.36 -4.14 -22.59
N ALA A 181 14.39 -4.92 -22.11
CA ALA A 181 13.25 -5.35 -22.92
C ALA A 181 12.39 -4.19 -23.46
N VAL A 182 12.34 -3.08 -22.71
CA VAL A 182 11.63 -1.84 -23.10
C VAL A 182 12.54 -0.87 -23.87
N GLY A 183 13.82 -1.18 -24.07
CA GLY A 183 14.77 -0.34 -24.81
C GLY A 183 15.27 0.89 -24.03
N VAL A 184 15.16 0.88 -22.70
CA VAL A 184 15.69 1.94 -21.83
C VAL A 184 17.20 1.85 -21.68
N LEU A 185 17.73 0.61 -21.62
CA LEU A 185 19.14 0.30 -21.45
C LEU A 185 19.69 -0.44 -22.67
N ASP A 186 20.98 -0.23 -22.96
CA ASP A 186 21.74 -1.04 -23.92
C ASP A 186 22.40 -2.29 -23.28
N GLU A 187 23.21 -2.99 -24.08
CA GLU A 187 23.97 -4.18 -23.67
C GLU A 187 25.07 -3.89 -22.65
N HIS A 188 25.50 -2.62 -22.53
CA HIS A 188 26.48 -2.16 -21.54
C HIS A 188 25.82 -1.66 -20.25
N GLY A 189 24.49 -1.52 -20.21
CA GLY A 189 23.78 -0.95 -19.06
C GLY A 189 23.74 0.58 -19.07
N LYS A 190 24.12 1.21 -20.17
CA LYS A 190 23.96 2.65 -20.36
C LYS A 190 22.51 2.97 -20.71
N GLN A 191 22.00 4.02 -20.10
CA GLN A 191 20.67 4.52 -20.42
C GLN A 191 20.68 5.23 -21.77
N ILE A 192 19.85 4.73 -22.70
CA ILE A 192 19.69 5.26 -24.07
C ILE A 192 18.34 5.96 -24.27
N ALA A 193 17.32 5.62 -23.47
CA ALA A 193 15.99 6.20 -23.53
C ALA A 193 15.36 6.34 -22.13
N GLY A 194 14.15 6.90 -22.06
CA GLY A 194 13.37 6.98 -20.82
C GLY A 194 13.97 7.91 -19.76
N GLN A 195 14.51 9.06 -20.16
CA GLN A 195 15.13 10.05 -19.24
C GLN A 195 14.17 10.43 -18.09
N MET A 196 12.88 10.53 -18.39
CA MET A 196 11.82 10.84 -17.43
C MET A 196 11.68 9.81 -16.29
N ILE A 197 12.14 8.56 -16.47
CA ILE A 197 11.99 7.51 -15.44
C ILE A 197 12.67 7.94 -14.14
N ARG A 198 13.80 8.65 -14.21
CA ARG A 198 14.53 9.13 -13.02
C ARG A 198 13.71 10.10 -12.17
N GLU A 199 12.84 10.87 -12.81
CA GLU A 199 12.00 11.87 -12.15
C GLU A 199 10.79 11.21 -11.48
N LEU A 200 10.38 10.02 -11.92
CA LEU A 200 9.16 9.31 -11.49
C LEU A 200 9.37 8.41 -10.25
N MET A 201 10.25 8.80 -9.33
CA MET A 201 10.56 7.99 -8.13
C MET A 201 9.29 7.56 -7.39
N GLY A 202 9.13 6.25 -7.24
CA GLY A 202 8.02 5.63 -6.50
C GLY A 202 6.70 5.52 -7.28
N MET A 203 6.68 5.82 -8.58
CA MET A 203 5.47 5.80 -9.42
C MET A 203 5.45 4.69 -10.47
N ASP A 204 6.41 3.76 -10.44
CA ASP A 204 6.59 2.78 -11.51
C ASP A 204 6.85 3.44 -12.87
N GLY A 205 7.94 4.19 -12.91
CA GLY A 205 8.38 4.99 -14.05
C GLY A 205 8.61 4.18 -15.32
N LEU A 206 9.00 2.90 -15.22
CA LEU A 206 9.13 2.05 -16.40
C LEU A 206 7.78 1.80 -17.07
N PHE A 207 6.74 1.51 -16.28
CA PHE A 207 5.38 1.37 -16.80
C PHE A 207 4.87 2.69 -17.38
N ILE A 208 5.06 3.80 -16.67
CA ILE A 208 4.65 5.13 -17.15
C ILE A 208 5.34 5.47 -18.48
N TYR A 209 6.66 5.28 -18.56
CA TYR A 209 7.42 5.51 -19.78
C TYR A 209 6.88 4.65 -20.93
N TYR A 210 6.65 3.35 -20.68
CA TYR A 210 6.08 2.48 -21.69
C TYR A 210 4.71 2.98 -22.19
N VAL A 211 3.82 3.38 -21.27
CA VAL A 211 2.49 3.89 -21.60
C VAL A 211 2.60 5.15 -22.46
N LEU A 212 3.29 6.18 -21.98
CA LEU A 212 3.33 7.49 -22.64
C LEU A 212 4.15 7.50 -23.93
N PHE A 213 5.14 6.62 -24.06
CA PHE A 213 5.98 6.55 -25.25
C PHE A 213 5.36 5.72 -26.39
N ASN A 214 4.56 4.69 -26.05
CA ASN A 214 4.01 3.77 -27.04
C ASN A 214 2.52 4.01 -27.35
N HIS A 215 1.81 4.78 -26.52
CA HIS A 215 0.37 4.99 -26.65
C HIS A 215 0.03 6.47 -26.59
N GLN A 216 -0.83 6.91 -27.51
CA GLN A 216 -1.51 8.20 -27.42
C GLN A 216 -2.73 8.01 -26.53
N LEU A 217 -2.81 8.78 -25.46
CA LEU A 217 -3.90 8.70 -24.49
C LEU A 217 -4.72 9.99 -24.51
N GLU A 218 -6.03 9.84 -24.46
CA GLU A 218 -6.93 10.98 -24.21
C GLU A 218 -7.00 11.30 -22.72
N TYR A 219 -7.56 12.47 -22.38
CA TYR A 219 -7.70 12.93 -20.98
C TYR A 219 -8.31 11.87 -20.05
N VAL A 220 -9.35 11.17 -20.51
CA VAL A 220 -10.02 10.11 -19.73
C VAL A 220 -9.07 8.96 -19.39
N GLU A 221 -8.18 8.60 -20.32
CA GLU A 221 -7.21 7.52 -20.14
C GLU A 221 -5.99 7.99 -19.33
N LEU A 222 -5.56 9.24 -19.47
CA LEU A 222 -4.56 9.88 -18.61
C LEU A 222 -5.04 9.94 -17.16
N ARG A 223 -6.32 10.26 -16.94
CA ARG A 223 -6.97 10.21 -15.63
C ARG A 223 -6.97 8.80 -15.06
N ALA A 224 -7.35 7.81 -15.86
CA ALA A 224 -7.29 6.41 -15.46
C ALA A 224 -5.86 5.97 -15.13
N LEU A 225 -4.84 6.47 -15.84
CA LEU A 225 -3.44 6.19 -15.56
C LEU A 225 -3.03 6.71 -14.19
N VAL A 226 -3.36 7.96 -13.85
CA VAL A 226 -3.06 8.54 -12.53
C VAL A 226 -3.69 7.70 -11.42
N GLU A 227 -4.97 7.36 -11.55
CA GLU A 227 -5.68 6.57 -10.54
C GLU A 227 -5.14 5.14 -10.43
N TYR A 228 -4.75 4.52 -11.54
CA TYR A 228 -4.17 3.17 -11.58
C TYR A 228 -2.83 3.09 -10.81
N LEU A 229 -2.05 4.18 -10.80
CA LEU A 229 -0.76 4.25 -10.11
C LEU A 229 -0.86 4.43 -8.60
N ILE A 230 -2.03 4.82 -8.07
CA ILE A 230 -2.20 5.12 -6.65
C ILE A 230 -2.41 3.83 -5.86
N ASP A 231 -1.51 3.56 -4.90
CA ASP A 231 -1.65 2.46 -3.93
C ASP A 231 -2.53 2.89 -2.74
N HIS A 232 -3.82 3.10 -3.00
CA HIS A 232 -4.82 3.47 -2.00
C HIS A 232 -6.24 3.02 -2.38
N ASP A 233 -6.62 1.82 -1.91
CA ASP A 233 -7.90 1.19 -2.28
C ASP A 233 -9.05 1.44 -1.29
N ILE A 234 -8.86 2.24 -0.23
CA ILE A 234 -9.87 2.35 0.84
C ILE A 234 -11.18 2.92 0.28
N ILE A 235 -11.09 4.05 -0.44
CA ILE A 235 -12.27 4.75 -0.97
C ILE A 235 -12.93 3.95 -2.09
N GLN A 236 -12.16 3.42 -3.03
CA GLN A 236 -12.70 2.55 -4.10
C GLN A 236 -13.50 1.39 -3.50
N ARG A 237 -12.97 0.71 -2.48
CA ARG A 237 -13.68 -0.39 -1.80
C ARG A 237 -14.97 0.03 -1.12
N GLN A 238 -15.08 1.26 -0.63
CA GLN A 238 -16.32 1.76 -0.03
C GLN A 238 -17.36 2.07 -1.12
N ILE A 239 -16.93 2.64 -2.25
CA ILE A 239 -17.79 2.90 -3.40
C ILE A 239 -18.31 1.57 -3.99
N ASP A 240 -17.41 0.60 -4.21
CA ASP A 240 -17.73 -0.72 -4.76
C ASP A 240 -18.59 -1.57 -3.81
N ARG A 241 -18.72 -1.19 -2.52
CA ARG A 241 -19.44 -2.02 -1.53
C ARG A 241 -20.90 -2.25 -1.91
N LYS A 242 -21.57 -1.23 -2.46
CA LYS A 242 -22.96 -1.37 -2.92
C LYS A 242 -23.06 -2.39 -4.06
N ASP A 243 -22.11 -2.36 -4.99
CA ASP A 243 -22.05 -3.31 -6.11
C ASP A 243 -21.65 -4.71 -5.64
N GLU A 244 -20.75 -4.83 -4.65
CA GLU A 244 -20.40 -6.11 -4.01
C GLU A 244 -21.61 -6.73 -3.30
N ASP A 245 -22.43 -5.94 -2.61
CA ASP A 245 -23.62 -6.42 -1.93
C ASP A 245 -24.68 -6.89 -2.95
N ALA A 246 -24.92 -6.13 -4.02
CA ALA A 246 -25.78 -6.54 -5.13
C ALA A 246 -25.29 -7.82 -5.82
N LYS A 247 -23.98 -7.94 -6.06
CA LYS A 247 -23.34 -9.16 -6.58
C LYS A 247 -23.59 -10.36 -5.66
N ARG A 248 -23.43 -10.20 -4.35
CA ARG A 248 -23.67 -11.27 -3.37
C ARG A 248 -25.13 -11.69 -3.32
N GLU A 249 -26.06 -10.74 -3.44
CA GLU A 249 -27.48 -11.03 -3.51
C GLU A 249 -27.84 -11.80 -4.76
N TRP A 250 -27.32 -11.39 -5.93
CA TRP A 250 -27.49 -12.13 -7.16
C TRP A 250 -26.95 -13.57 -7.05
N GLN A 251 -25.75 -13.74 -6.51
CA GLN A 251 -25.13 -15.07 -6.34
C GLN A 251 -25.96 -15.97 -5.42
N ARG A 252 -26.53 -15.41 -4.34
CA ARG A 252 -27.44 -16.14 -3.44
C ARG A 252 -28.72 -16.54 -4.15
N THR A 253 -29.29 -15.67 -4.97
CA THR A 253 -30.51 -15.96 -5.73
C THR A 253 -30.25 -17.03 -6.79
N TRP A 254 -29.18 -16.89 -7.56
CA TRP A 254 -28.74 -17.88 -8.54
C TRP A 254 -28.53 -19.27 -7.90
N LEU A 255 -27.86 -19.32 -6.74
CA LEU A 255 -27.66 -20.58 -6.01
C LEU A 255 -28.97 -21.24 -5.56
N ARG A 256 -29.96 -20.45 -5.15
CA ARG A 256 -31.29 -20.98 -4.76
C ARG A 256 -31.97 -21.60 -5.97
N GLU A 257 -32.02 -20.87 -7.09
CA GLU A 257 -32.64 -21.34 -8.33
C GLU A 257 -32.01 -22.65 -8.84
N GLN A 258 -30.68 -22.74 -8.82
CA GLN A 258 -29.98 -23.95 -9.25
C GLN A 258 -30.21 -25.14 -8.29
N ARG A 259 -30.27 -24.90 -6.98
CA ARG A 259 -30.58 -25.95 -6.00
C ARG A 259 -32.02 -26.42 -6.08
N ASP A 260 -32.96 -25.51 -6.31
CA ASP A 260 -34.37 -25.83 -6.51
C ASP A 260 -34.58 -26.63 -7.82
N ALA A 261 -33.74 -26.40 -8.83
CA ALA A 261 -33.66 -27.21 -10.05
C ALA A 261 -32.95 -28.56 -9.86
N GLY A 262 -32.53 -28.91 -8.64
CA GLY A 262 -31.86 -30.17 -8.32
C GLY A 262 -30.38 -30.24 -8.67
N ALA A 263 -29.75 -29.12 -9.05
CA ALA A 263 -28.33 -29.07 -9.35
C ALA A 263 -27.49 -28.94 -8.06
N GLN A 264 -26.43 -29.74 -7.96
CA GLN A 264 -25.46 -29.63 -6.88
C GLN A 264 -24.42 -28.55 -7.23
N VAL A 265 -24.76 -27.29 -6.91
CA VAL A 265 -23.89 -26.12 -7.17
C VAL A 265 -23.24 -25.57 -5.91
N SER A 266 -21.99 -25.16 -6.05
CA SER A 266 -21.14 -24.55 -5.02
C SER A 266 -21.12 -23.02 -5.13
N TRP A 267 -20.58 -22.36 -4.10
CA TRP A 267 -20.38 -20.91 -4.13
C TRP A 267 -19.43 -20.48 -5.27
N ASP A 268 -18.43 -21.30 -5.58
CA ASP A 268 -17.49 -21.05 -6.67
C ASP A 268 -18.19 -21.06 -8.03
N ASP A 269 -19.19 -21.93 -8.22
CA ASP A 269 -20.00 -21.98 -9.45
C ASP A 269 -20.83 -20.71 -9.63
N ALA A 270 -21.37 -20.16 -8.54
CA ALA A 270 -22.11 -18.90 -8.55
C ALA A 270 -21.20 -17.70 -8.85
N MET A 271 -19.94 -17.73 -8.37
CA MET A 271 -18.94 -16.74 -8.72
C MET A 271 -18.61 -16.79 -10.21
N ALA A 272 -18.37 -17.98 -10.76
CA ALA A 272 -18.11 -18.18 -12.19
C ALA A 272 -19.31 -17.77 -13.06
N ALA A 273 -20.54 -18.08 -12.62
CA ALA A 273 -21.76 -17.67 -13.31
C ALA A 273 -21.93 -16.14 -13.34
N TRP A 274 -21.62 -15.46 -12.23
CA TRP A 274 -21.62 -14.00 -12.20
C TRP A 274 -20.57 -13.41 -13.13
N GLU A 275 -19.35 -13.93 -13.13
CA GLU A 275 -18.26 -13.46 -14.00
C GLU A 275 -18.60 -13.66 -15.48
N LYS A 276 -19.28 -14.77 -15.81
CA LYS A 276 -19.80 -15.01 -17.16
C LYS A 276 -20.93 -14.05 -17.54
N ALA A 277 -21.80 -13.71 -16.60
CA ALA A 277 -22.93 -12.81 -16.82
C ALA A 277 -22.52 -11.33 -16.82
N ASN A 278 -21.45 -10.98 -16.09
CA ASN A 278 -20.94 -9.63 -15.91
C ASN A 278 -19.42 -9.64 -16.15
N PRO A 279 -18.97 -9.81 -17.40
CA PRO A 279 -17.56 -9.75 -17.72
C PRO A 279 -17.02 -8.36 -17.38
N ARG A 280 -15.94 -8.31 -16.61
CA ARG A 280 -15.29 -7.05 -16.27
C ARG A 280 -14.59 -6.50 -17.51
N GLU A 281 -15.01 -5.33 -17.95
CA GLU A 281 -14.30 -4.59 -18.98
C GLU A 281 -13.01 -4.01 -18.39
N LEU A 282 -11.88 -4.39 -18.98
CA LEU A 282 -10.58 -3.84 -18.58
C LEU A 282 -10.46 -2.41 -19.10
N THR A 283 -9.95 -1.53 -18.25
CA THR A 283 -9.60 -0.17 -18.69
C THR A 283 -8.48 -0.22 -19.73
N ARG A 284 -8.37 0.82 -20.57
CA ARG A 284 -7.25 0.93 -21.53
C ARG A 284 -5.90 0.77 -20.85
N VAL A 285 -5.74 1.34 -19.66
CA VAL A 285 -4.50 1.28 -18.87
C VAL A 285 -4.19 -0.15 -18.43
N GLU A 286 -5.19 -0.93 -18.03
CA GLU A 286 -5.00 -2.36 -17.69
C GLU A 286 -4.63 -3.22 -18.90
N ILE A 287 -5.20 -2.90 -20.08
CA ILE A 287 -4.82 -3.54 -21.34
C ILE A 287 -3.36 -3.23 -21.65
N ILE A 288 -2.95 -1.96 -21.60
CA ILE A 288 -1.56 -1.54 -21.83
C ILE A 288 -0.61 -2.16 -20.80
N HIS A 289 -1.02 -2.28 -19.53
CA HIS A 289 -0.24 -2.97 -18.50
C HIS A 289 -0.04 -4.45 -18.82
N SER A 290 -1.07 -5.11 -19.33
CA SER A 290 -0.99 -6.50 -19.80
C SER A 290 -0.07 -6.64 -21.03
N GLU A 291 -0.10 -5.67 -21.95
CA GLU A 291 0.82 -5.61 -23.09
C GLU A 291 2.28 -5.44 -22.64
N LEU A 292 2.54 -4.55 -21.67
CA LEU A 292 3.87 -4.42 -21.06
C LEU A 292 4.29 -5.73 -20.41
N ALA A 293 3.41 -6.34 -19.61
CA ALA A 293 3.68 -7.58 -18.90
C ALA A 293 4.07 -8.73 -19.85
N ALA A 294 3.51 -8.75 -21.07
CA ALA A 294 3.87 -9.70 -22.12
C ALA A 294 5.23 -9.42 -22.77
N LYS A 295 5.71 -8.17 -22.74
CA LYS A 295 6.99 -7.76 -23.33
C LYS A 295 8.18 -7.94 -22.40
N ILE A 296 7.97 -7.82 -21.09
CA ILE A 296 9.06 -7.84 -20.10
C ILE A 296 9.25 -9.22 -19.46
N PRO A 297 10.50 -9.62 -19.16
CA PRO A 297 10.79 -10.93 -18.57
C PRO A 297 10.29 -11.09 -17.12
N HIS A 298 10.21 -9.99 -16.36
CA HIS A 298 9.82 -9.99 -14.95
C HIS A 298 8.62 -9.07 -14.67
N PRO A 299 7.42 -9.42 -15.15
CA PRO A 299 6.22 -8.59 -15.00
C PRO A 299 5.74 -8.45 -13.55
N GLU A 300 6.13 -9.37 -12.66
CA GLU A 300 5.76 -9.36 -11.25
C GLU A 300 6.22 -8.09 -10.51
N LEU A 301 7.27 -7.42 -11.01
CA LEU A 301 7.79 -6.18 -10.44
C LEU A 301 6.87 -4.97 -10.65
N HIS A 302 5.97 -5.05 -11.63
CA HIS A 302 5.03 -3.98 -11.99
C HIS A 302 3.58 -4.34 -11.60
N GLY A 303 3.37 -5.46 -10.91
CA GLY A 303 2.06 -5.99 -10.58
C GLY A 303 1.42 -5.39 -9.32
N GLY A 304 0.24 -5.92 -8.97
CA GLY A 304 -0.46 -5.58 -7.71
C GLY A 304 -1.30 -4.31 -7.74
N LYS A 305 -1.35 -3.62 -8.88
CA LYS A 305 -2.20 -2.44 -9.09
C LYS A 305 -3.62 -2.85 -9.45
N LYS A 306 -4.59 -2.11 -8.93
CA LYS A 306 -6.01 -2.22 -9.27
C LYS A 306 -6.45 -0.90 -9.89
N ALA A 307 -7.27 -0.95 -10.93
CA ALA A 307 -7.91 0.25 -11.45
C ALA A 307 -8.82 0.87 -10.39
N LYS A 308 -8.81 2.21 -10.33
CA LYS A 308 -9.73 3.03 -9.54
C LYS A 308 -10.37 4.05 -10.46
N ASN A 309 -11.52 4.56 -10.03
CA ASN A 309 -12.27 5.60 -10.70
C ASN A 309 -12.86 6.60 -9.69
N VAL A 310 -12.22 6.79 -8.52
CA VAL A 310 -12.71 7.68 -7.47
C VAL A 310 -12.69 9.12 -7.95
N TRP A 311 -11.55 9.59 -8.48
CA TRP A 311 -11.44 10.94 -9.02
C TRP A 311 -12.27 11.07 -10.29
N ALA A 312 -12.26 10.08 -11.17
CA ALA A 312 -13.11 10.05 -12.35
C ALA A 312 -14.60 10.23 -12.00
N THR A 313 -15.10 9.49 -11.01
CA THR A 313 -16.49 9.58 -10.56
C THR A 313 -16.79 10.95 -9.96
N LEU A 314 -15.87 11.52 -9.18
CA LEU A 314 -16.04 12.85 -8.59
C LEU A 314 -16.11 13.91 -9.69
N GLU A 315 -15.12 13.92 -10.59
CA GLU A 315 -15.04 14.90 -11.68
C GLU A 315 -16.24 14.80 -12.64
N ASP A 316 -16.61 13.59 -13.08
CA ASP A 316 -17.72 13.37 -14.01
C ASP A 316 -19.07 13.75 -13.39
N SER A 317 -19.20 13.62 -12.06
CA SER A 317 -20.40 14.01 -11.35
C SER A 317 -20.55 15.53 -11.16
N GLY A 318 -19.47 16.29 -11.31
CA GLY A 318 -19.44 17.74 -11.07
C GLY A 318 -19.68 18.14 -9.60
N LEU A 319 -19.58 17.18 -8.66
CA LEU A 319 -19.86 17.41 -7.24
C LEU A 319 -18.69 18.09 -6.53
N GLY A 320 -19.02 18.87 -5.50
CA GLY A 320 -18.04 19.32 -4.51
C GLY A 320 -17.59 18.18 -3.57
N PHE A 321 -16.51 18.42 -2.82
CA PHE A 321 -15.95 17.40 -1.91
C PHE A 321 -16.97 16.89 -0.88
N LEU A 322 -17.67 17.79 -0.18
CA LEU A 322 -18.65 17.41 0.86
C LEU A 322 -19.88 16.72 0.27
N GLU A 323 -20.33 17.14 -0.91
CA GLU A 323 -21.46 16.53 -1.62
C GLU A 323 -21.11 15.10 -2.06
N PHE A 324 -19.88 14.87 -2.49
CA PHE A 324 -19.38 13.54 -2.82
C PHE A 324 -19.32 12.63 -1.59
N VAL A 325 -18.86 13.17 -0.44
CA VAL A 325 -18.84 12.44 0.84
C VAL A 325 -20.25 11.99 1.25
N GLU A 326 -21.23 12.88 1.18
CA GLU A 326 -22.61 12.58 1.53
C GLU A 326 -23.23 11.54 0.57
N LYS A 327 -23.07 11.74 -0.74
CA LYS A 327 -23.62 10.83 -1.76
C LYS A 327 -23.11 9.39 -1.64
N HIS A 328 -21.84 9.24 -1.27
CA HIS A 328 -21.18 7.92 -1.16
C HIS A 328 -21.07 7.39 0.27
N HIS A 329 -21.67 8.05 1.27
CA HIS A 329 -21.62 7.68 2.69
C HIS A 329 -20.19 7.51 3.23
N LEU A 330 -19.34 8.50 2.96
CA LEU A 330 -17.91 8.50 3.32
C LEU A 330 -17.61 9.34 4.57
N GLU A 331 -18.59 9.60 5.45
CA GLU A 331 -18.46 10.54 6.58
C GLU A 331 -17.35 10.12 7.56
N HIS A 332 -17.10 8.82 7.68
CA HIS A 332 -16.04 8.26 8.54
C HIS A 332 -14.69 8.09 7.80
N GLU A 333 -14.67 8.38 6.50
CA GLU A 333 -13.53 8.16 5.60
C GLU A 333 -13.08 9.47 4.91
N GLU A 334 -13.60 10.63 5.35
CA GLU A 334 -13.31 11.95 4.79
C GLU A 334 -11.80 12.22 4.69
N GLY A 335 -11.07 11.93 5.77
CA GLY A 335 -9.61 12.08 5.79
C GLY A 335 -8.87 11.15 4.81
N ASN A 336 -9.43 9.96 4.55
CA ASN A 336 -8.88 9.03 3.57
C ASN A 336 -9.22 9.46 2.13
N LEU A 337 -10.39 10.06 1.90
CA LEU A 337 -10.74 10.67 0.61
C LEU A 337 -9.86 11.88 0.32
N PHE A 338 -9.70 12.77 1.29
CA PHE A 338 -8.79 13.92 1.17
C PHE A 338 -7.37 13.45 0.85
N SER A 339 -6.86 12.48 1.60
CA SER A 339 -5.53 11.90 1.37
C SER A 339 -5.40 11.24 0.00
N TYR A 340 -6.47 10.59 -0.49
CA TYR A 340 -6.50 10.01 -1.84
C TYR A 340 -6.38 11.10 -2.91
N LEU A 341 -7.20 12.14 -2.83
CA LEU A 341 -7.19 13.24 -3.78
C LEU A 341 -5.87 14.01 -3.77
N VAL A 342 -5.26 14.22 -2.59
CA VAL A 342 -3.91 14.80 -2.51
C VAL A 342 -2.89 13.93 -3.26
N ARG A 343 -2.99 12.59 -3.20
CA ARG A 343 -2.13 11.70 -3.99
C ARG A 343 -2.41 11.84 -5.49
N VAL A 344 -3.67 11.91 -5.91
CA VAL A 344 -4.03 12.16 -7.32
C VAL A 344 -3.39 13.45 -7.81
N MET A 345 -3.56 14.56 -7.07
CA MET A 345 -2.97 15.86 -7.38
C MET A 345 -1.45 15.79 -7.52
N ASN A 346 -0.76 15.22 -6.52
CA ASN A 346 0.70 15.15 -6.52
C ASN A 346 1.24 14.23 -7.61
N PHE A 347 0.57 13.12 -7.90
CA PHE A 347 0.94 12.21 -8.98
C PHE A 347 0.75 12.90 -10.33
N ALA A 348 -0.38 13.59 -10.53
CA ALA A 348 -0.64 14.35 -11.75
C ALA A 348 0.40 15.47 -11.94
N ARG A 349 0.71 16.29 -10.91
CA ARG A 349 1.78 17.32 -11.00
C ARG A 349 3.11 16.72 -11.44
N LYS A 350 3.54 15.65 -10.75
CA LYS A 350 4.80 14.97 -11.03
C LYS A 350 4.85 14.35 -12.44
N LEU A 351 3.73 13.83 -12.92
CA LEU A 351 3.60 13.34 -14.29
C LEU A 351 3.64 14.49 -15.31
N GLY A 352 2.97 15.61 -15.05
CA GLY A 352 3.04 16.81 -15.89
C GLY A 352 4.46 17.34 -16.00
N GLU A 353 5.16 17.46 -14.87
CA GLU A 353 6.56 17.89 -14.83
C GLU A 353 7.48 16.97 -15.65
N ALA A 354 7.34 15.65 -15.53
CA ALA A 354 8.21 14.67 -16.17
C ALA A 354 7.87 14.42 -17.66
N SER A 355 6.60 14.51 -18.04
CA SER A 355 6.12 14.25 -19.41
C SER A 355 5.96 15.51 -20.26
N LYS A 356 5.87 16.68 -19.62
CA LYS A 356 5.51 17.98 -20.25
C LYS A 356 4.13 17.99 -20.90
N LEU A 357 3.22 17.11 -20.46
CA LEU A 357 1.82 17.08 -20.88
C LEU A 357 0.97 17.98 -19.98
N THR A 358 0.30 18.97 -20.58
CA THR A 358 -0.53 19.95 -19.86
C THR A 358 -1.77 19.33 -19.27
N GLU A 359 -2.26 18.22 -19.82
CA GLU A 359 -3.43 17.49 -19.34
C GLU A 359 -3.28 17.02 -17.88
N PHE A 360 -2.06 16.67 -17.47
CA PHE A 360 -1.80 16.29 -16.07
C PHE A 360 -1.75 17.52 -15.15
N GLU A 361 -1.22 18.65 -15.63
CA GLU A 361 -1.22 19.91 -14.88
C GLU A 361 -2.67 20.40 -14.66
N ASP A 362 -3.48 20.39 -15.73
CA ASP A 362 -4.92 20.71 -15.67
C ASP A 362 -5.67 19.81 -14.69
N MET A 363 -5.35 18.50 -14.69
CA MET A 363 -5.93 17.56 -13.74
C MET A 363 -5.55 17.89 -12.29
N ALA A 364 -4.27 18.17 -12.04
CA ALA A 364 -3.82 18.57 -10.71
C ALA A 364 -4.53 19.85 -10.21
N GLU A 365 -4.66 20.86 -11.07
CA GLU A 365 -5.37 22.10 -10.75
C GLU A 365 -6.86 21.86 -10.44
N ARG A 366 -7.52 20.96 -11.19
CA ARG A 366 -8.91 20.58 -10.91
C ARG A 366 -9.06 19.90 -9.54
N VAL A 367 -8.16 18.97 -9.22
CA VAL A 367 -8.16 18.31 -7.90
C VAL A 367 -7.88 19.32 -6.79
N GLN A 368 -6.91 20.22 -6.99
CA GLN A 368 -6.57 21.28 -6.03
C GLN A 368 -7.77 22.19 -5.75
N ARG A 369 -8.56 22.57 -6.76
CA ARG A 369 -9.77 23.37 -6.58
C ARG A 369 -10.81 22.69 -5.69
N ILE A 370 -11.00 21.37 -5.86
CA ILE A 370 -11.89 20.58 -5.00
C ILE A 370 -11.36 20.49 -3.57
N LEU A 371 -10.06 20.31 -3.39
CA LEU A 371 -9.45 20.22 -2.06
C LEU A 371 -9.42 21.57 -1.32
N ALA A 372 -9.25 22.67 -2.05
CA ALA A 372 -9.20 24.03 -1.52
C ALA A 372 -10.54 24.47 -0.89
N SER A 373 -11.67 23.86 -1.27
CA SER A 373 -12.95 24.13 -0.59
C SER A 373 -13.00 23.58 0.83
N VAL A 374 -12.09 22.67 1.19
CA VAL A 374 -12.01 22.01 2.50
C VAL A 374 -10.85 22.56 3.32
N ASP A 375 -9.67 22.70 2.70
CA ASP A 375 -8.48 23.29 3.32
C ASP A 375 -7.91 24.44 2.49
N VAL A 376 -8.17 25.67 2.94
CA VAL A 376 -7.71 26.92 2.30
C VAL A 376 -6.19 27.00 2.20
N ARG A 377 -5.43 26.24 3.01
CA ARG A 377 -3.96 26.22 2.93
C ARG A 377 -3.44 25.67 1.61
N LEU A 378 -4.26 24.91 0.88
CA LEU A 378 -3.92 24.37 -0.45
C LEU A 378 -4.05 25.40 -1.57
N VAL A 379 -4.53 26.62 -1.28
CA VAL A 379 -4.52 27.76 -2.22
C VAL A 379 -3.12 28.36 -2.34
N ASP A 380 -2.26 28.19 -1.33
CA ASP A 380 -0.91 28.74 -1.29
C ASP A 380 0.12 27.64 -1.61
N ASP A 381 0.59 27.57 -2.86
CA ASP A 381 1.51 26.55 -3.39
C ASP A 381 2.91 26.51 -2.74
N SER A 382 3.17 27.32 -1.72
CA SER A 382 4.50 27.49 -1.11
C SER A 382 4.93 26.41 -0.10
N LYS A 383 4.07 25.43 0.22
CA LYS A 383 4.33 24.50 1.35
C LYS A 383 4.45 23.01 1.01
N TRP A 384 4.27 22.61 -0.25
CA TRP A 384 4.20 21.18 -0.60
C TRP A 384 5.09 20.75 -1.78
N ALA A 385 6.05 21.59 -2.17
CA ALA A 385 7.12 21.23 -3.12
C ALA A 385 8.22 20.39 -2.45
#